data_AF-A0A536Z349-F1
#
_entry.id   AF-A0A536Z349-F1
#
_cell.length_a   1.000
_cell.length_b   1.000
_cell.length_c   1.000
_cell.angle_alpha   90.00
_cell.angle_beta   90.00
_cell.angle_gamma   90.00
#
_symmetry.space_group_name_H-M   'P 1'
#
loop_
_entity.id
_entity.type
_entity.pdbx_description
1 polymer ?
#
loop_
_entity_poly.entity_id
_entity_poly.type
_entity_poly.pdbx_seq_one_letter_code
_entity_poly.pdbx_strand_id
1 'polypeptide(L)' 'MILESTITCPKCGAARVEKMPTDACLFFWDCARCGARLKPKPGDCCVFCSYGSVPCPPVQRAREASDKASGGMSNH' A
#
# COMPACT_ATOMS: atom_id res chain seq x y z
N MET A 1 12.18 -3.07 0.15
CA MET A 1 11.13 -2.31 -0.57
C MET A 1 10.62 -3.07 -1.79
N ILE A 2 9.30 -3.21 -1.92
CA ILE A 2 8.58 -3.82 -3.04
C ILE A 2 7.78 -2.72 -3.74
N LEU A 3 7.87 -2.60 -5.06
CA LEU A 3 7.20 -1.54 -5.84
C LEU A 3 5.99 -2.00 -6.63
N GLU A 4 5.64 -3.28 -6.57
CA GLU A 4 4.44 -3.82 -7.19
C GLU A 4 3.45 -4.21 -6.11
N SER A 5 2.20 -3.77 -6.29
CA SER A 5 1.10 -4.15 -5.39
C SER A 5 -0.12 -4.52 -6.22
N THR A 6 -0.74 -5.63 -5.86
CA THR A 6 -2.02 -6.03 -6.44
C THR A 6 -3.12 -5.26 -5.74
N ILE A 7 -3.81 -4.37 -6.47
CA ILE A 7 -5.00 -3.68 -5.99
C ILE A 7 -6.22 -4.55 -6.29
N THR A 8 -7.00 -4.88 -5.26
CA THR A 8 -8.26 -5.61 -5.41
C THR A 8 -9.44 -4.66 -5.25
N CYS A 9 -10.28 -4.56 -6.28
CA CYS A 9 -11.47 -3.72 -6.26
C CYS A 9 -12.54 -4.27 -5.32
N PRO A 10 -12.93 -3.55 -4.25
CA PRO A 10 -13.92 -4.05 -3.29
C PRO A 10 -15.34 -4.08 -3.85
N LYS A 11 -15.60 -3.40 -4.97
CA LYS A 11 -16.92 -3.36 -5.62
C LYS A 11 -17.19 -4.59 -6.48
N CYS A 12 -16.14 -5.21 -7.00
CA CYS A 12 -16.28 -6.06 -8.18
C CYS A 12 -15.34 -7.28 -8.16
N GLY A 13 -14.41 -7.35 -7.20
CA GLY A 13 -13.47 -8.45 -7.01
C GLY A 13 -12.29 -8.47 -7.99
N ALA A 14 -12.26 -7.59 -9.00
CA ALA A 14 -11.15 -7.56 -9.95
C ALA A 14 -9.85 -7.16 -9.26
N ALA A 15 -8.79 -7.91 -9.52
CA ALA A 15 -7.45 -7.65 -9.03
C ALA A 15 -6.55 -7.21 -10.19
N ARG A 16 -5.67 -6.23 -9.94
CA ARG A 16 -4.69 -5.77 -10.94
C ARG A 16 -3.38 -5.43 -10.26
N VAL A 17 -2.28 -5.87 -10.86
CA VAL A 17 -0.93 -5.47 -10.44
C VAL A 17 -0.69 -4.05 -10.92
N GLU A 18 -0.36 -3.17 -9.99
CA GLU A 18 -0.03 -1.77 -10.25
C GLU A 18 1.35 -1.48 -9.70
N LYS A 19 2.12 -0.68 -10.46
CA LYS A 19 3.41 -0.17 -9.99
C LYS A 19 3.19 1.03 -9.09
N MET A 20 3.71 0.95 -7.88
CA MET A 20 3.70 2.03 -6.90
C MET A 20 4.75 3.08 -7.29
N PRO A 21 4.35 4.36 -7.47
CA PRO A 21 5.32 5.43 -7.59
C PRO A 21 6.20 5.51 -6.33
N THR A 22 7.48 5.76 -6.51
CA THR A 22 8.44 5.86 -5.40
C THR A 22 8.40 7.22 -4.69
N ASP A 23 7.86 8.22 -5.38
CA ASP A 23 7.82 9.63 -5.00
C ASP A 23 6.42 10.14 -4.63
N ALA A 24 5.36 9.36 -4.88
CA ALA A 24 3.98 9.78 -4.64
C ALA A 24 3.05 8.65 -4.20
N CYS A 25 2.02 9.02 -3.44
CA CYS A 25 0.92 8.15 -3.06
C CYS A 25 -0.21 8.24 -4.10
N LEU A 26 -0.70 7.09 -4.56
CA LEU A 26 -1.87 7.05 -5.45
C LEU A 26 -3.16 7.21 -4.63
N PHE A 27 -3.77 8.39 -4.67
CA PHE A 27 -4.98 8.65 -3.90
C PHE A 27 -6.25 8.13 -4.61
N PHE A 28 -6.26 8.14 -5.94
CA PHE A 28 -7.38 7.64 -6.73
C PHE A 28 -6.95 6.51 -7.64
N TRP A 29 -7.76 5.46 -7.74
CA TRP A 29 -7.57 4.39 -8.71
C TRP A 29 -8.89 4.03 -9.35
N ASP A 30 -8.90 4.01 -10.68
CA ASP A 30 -10.08 3.68 -11.47
C ASP A 30 -10.04 2.21 -11.86
N CYS A 31 -11.07 1.46 -11.45
CA CYS A 31 -11.17 0.05 -11.77
C CYS A 31 -11.47 -0.14 -13.26
N ALA A 32 -10.52 -0.66 -14.01
CA ALA A 32 -10.69 -0.95 -15.44
C ALA A 32 -11.82 -1.96 -15.74
N ARG A 33 -12.24 -2.77 -14.76
CA ARG A 33 -13.34 -3.75 -14.92
C ARG A 33 -14.71 -3.11 -14.82
N CYS A 34 -14.98 -2.37 -13.73
CA CYS A 34 -16.32 -1.87 -13.42
C CYS A 34 -16.46 -0.35 -13.45
N GLY A 35 -15.38 0.39 -13.74
CA GLY A 35 -15.36 1.85 -13.78
C GLY A 35 -15.42 2.53 -12.40
N ALA A 36 -15.39 1.77 -11.30
CA ALA A 36 -15.44 2.34 -9.97
C ALA A 36 -14.15 3.12 -9.66
N ARG A 37 -14.31 4.39 -9.25
CA ARG A 37 -13.22 5.22 -8.74
C ARG A 37 -13.05 5.01 -7.24
N LEU A 38 -11.95 4.38 -6.84
CA LEU A 38 -11.63 4.12 -5.44
C LEU A 38 -10.89 5.32 -4.84
N LYS A 39 -11.15 5.55 -3.55
CA LYS A 39 -10.43 6.47 -2.66
C LYS A 39 -9.93 5.67 -1.45
N PRO A 40 -8.90 6.12 -0.73
CA PRO A 40 -8.41 5.40 0.45
C PRO A 40 -9.51 5.33 1.50
N LYS A 41 -9.48 4.28 2.32
CA LYS A 41 -10.34 4.17 3.51
C LYS A 41 -9.91 5.25 4.53
N PRO A 42 -10.84 5.69 5.40
CA PRO A 42 -10.48 6.57 6.51
C PRO A 42 -9.33 5.98 7.33
N GLY A 43 -8.30 6.78 7.60
CA GLY A 43 -7.09 6.36 8.32
C GLY A 43 -5.97 5.82 7.43
N ASP A 44 -6.24 5.52 6.16
CA ASP A 44 -5.23 5.05 5.21
C ASP A 44 -4.67 6.18 4.35
N CYS A 45 -3.39 6.01 4.01
CA CYS A 45 -2.60 7.00 3.29
C CYS A 45 -2.98 7.14 1.79
N CYS A 46 -3.39 6.04 1.14
CA CYS A 46 -3.54 5.92 -0.31
C CYS A 46 -4.26 4.60 -0.68
N VAL A 47 -4.59 4.38 -1.95
CA VAL A 47 -5.31 3.16 -2.39
C VAL A 47 -4.53 1.87 -2.13
N PHE A 48 -3.19 1.91 -2.16
CA PHE A 48 -2.35 0.76 -1.84
C PHE A 48 -2.43 0.39 -0.35
N CYS A 49 -2.45 1.39 0.54
CA CYS A 49 -2.66 1.17 1.98
C CYS A 49 -4.01 0.48 2.24
N SER A 50 -5.06 0.82 1.46
CA SER A 50 -6.43 0.33 1.71
C SER A 50 -6.84 -0.96 1.03
N TYR A 51 -6.32 -1.19 -0.17
CA TYR A 51 -6.77 -2.24 -1.08
C TYR A 51 -5.62 -3.00 -1.77
N GLY A 52 -4.37 -2.60 -1.50
CA GLY A 52 -3.18 -3.24 -2.04
C GLY A 52 -2.75 -4.47 -1.24
N SER A 53 -2.11 -5.42 -1.91
CA SER A 53 -1.43 -6.54 -1.25
C SER A 53 -0.17 -6.09 -0.49
N VAL A 54 0.45 -4.99 -0.91
CA VAL A 54 1.63 -4.39 -0.28
C VAL A 54 1.34 -2.91 -0.02
N PRO A 55 1.65 -2.38 1.19
CA PRO A 55 1.41 -0.97 1.50
C PRO A 55 2.33 -0.05 0.67
N CYS A 56 2.03 1.25 0.63
CA CYS A 56 2.81 2.20 -0.18
C CYS A 56 4.28 2.32 0.26
N PRO A 57 5.19 2.78 -0.63
CA PRO A 57 6.62 2.85 -0.33
C PRO A 57 6.99 3.66 0.93
N PRO A 58 6.35 4.80 1.25
CA PRO A 58 6.58 5.49 2.53
C PRO A 58 6.30 4.62 3.77
N VAL A 59 5.21 3.86 3.78
CA VAL A 59 4.85 2.98 4.90
C VAL A 59 5.80 1.78 4.99
N GLN A 60 6.22 1.22 3.85
CA GLN A 60 7.24 0.17 3.84
C GLN A 60 8.56 0.64 4.46
N ARG A 61 9.05 1.83 4.08
CA ARG A 61 10.27 2.43 4.67
C ARG A 61 10.15 2.65 6.17
N ALA A 62 9.00 3.15 6.63
CA ALA A 62 8.77 3.35 8.05
C ALA A 62 8.82 2.05 8.86
N ARG A 63 8.30 0.95 8.30
CA ARG A 63 8.37 -0.39 8.91
C ARG A 63 9.81 -0.91 8.92
N GLU A 64 10.51 -0.84 7.79
CA GLU A 64 11.93 -1.23 7.69
C GLU A 64 12.82 -0.45 8.68
N ALA A 65 12.51 0.82 8.94
CA ALA A 65 13.22 1.63 9.94
C ALA A 65 12.86 1.24 11.38
N SER A 66 11.61 0.89 11.64
CA SER A 66 11.13 0.48 12.98
C SER A 66 11.68 -0.87 13.39
N ASP A 67 11.83 -1.80 12.44
CA ASP A 67 12.43 -3.12 12.68
C ASP A 67 13.91 -3.03 13.09
N LYS A 68 14.61 -1.94 12.71
CA LYS A 68 15.99 -1.68 13.16
C LYS A 68 16.10 -1.12 14.58
N ALA A 69 15.02 -0.61 15.16
CA ALA A 69 15.02 -0.07 16.52
C ALA A 69 14.82 -1.16 17.60
N SER A 70 14.36 -2.35 17.22
CA SER A 70 14.10 -3.47 18.14
C SER A 70 15.34 -4.37 18.38
N GLY A 71 16.48 -4.05 17.76
CA GLY A 71 17.72 -4.83 17.82
C GLY A 71 18.67 -4.48 18.97
N GLY A 72 18.17 -3.94 20.08
CA GLY A 72 18.99 -3.60 21.24
C GLY A 72 18.20 -3.69 22.53
N MET A 73 18.26 -4.85 23.17
CA MET A 73 18.52 -5.04 24.61
C MET A 73 18.24 -6.50 24.98
N SER A 74 19.31 -7.30 25.08
CA SER A 74 19.36 -8.40 26.05
C SER A 74 20.80 -8.50 26.57
N ASN A 75 21.13 -7.65 27.53
CA ASN A 75 22.10 -8.02 28.55
C ASN A 75 21.33 -8.89 29.55
N HIS A 76 21.63 -10.19 29.60
CA HIS A 76 21.76 -11.03 30.79
C HIS A 76 22.39 -12.36 30.35
#